data_AF-V4MX59-F1
#
_entry.id   AF-V4MX59-F1
#
_cell.length_a   1.000
_cell.length_b   1.000
_cell.length_c   1.000
_cell.angle_alpha   90.00
_cell.angle_beta   90.00
_cell.angle_gamma   90.00
#
_symmetry.space_group_name_H-M   'P 1'
#
loop_
_entity.id
_entity.type
_entity.pdbx_description
1 polymer ?
#
loop_
_entity_poly.entity_id
_entity_poly.type
_entity_poly.pdbx_seq_one_letter_code
_entity_poly.pdbx_strand_id
1 'polypeptide(L)'
;MKKSNQPTPSLSYLPQDILSKILGLAGQTSRVDVKNAMLTCKVLGKSADDVQVLATLELNDIVKTPLLAIGNYTDLLAKCLQHSNPSAHYIQGLLEYFYFGNPLEGLNHLKVAAKHKSPIKEAVYLYGIINLCTGEYEVGKEFLDKLGWKEDKS
;
A
#
# COMPACT_ATOMS: atom_id res chain seq x y z
N MET A 1 47.78 -18.91 20.63
CA MET A 1 46.33 -19.17 20.67
C MET A 1 45.75 -18.93 19.28
N LYS A 2 45.27 -19.97 18.59
CA LYS A 2 44.63 -19.83 17.28
C LYS A 2 43.25 -19.19 17.49
N LYS A 3 43.00 -18.01 16.93
CA LYS A 3 41.63 -17.47 16.84
C LYS A 3 40.80 -18.45 16.00
N SER A 4 39.73 -18.96 16.60
CA SER A 4 38.70 -19.72 15.88
C SER A 4 38.16 -18.84 14.74
N ASN A 5 38.33 -19.26 13.48
CA ASN A 5 37.67 -18.65 12.33
C ASN A 5 36.20 -19.07 12.35
N GLN A 6 35.41 -18.49 13.26
CA GLN A 6 33.96 -18.53 13.08
C GLN A 6 33.58 -17.48 12.03
N PRO A 7 32.83 -17.86 10.98
CA PRO A 7 32.36 -16.89 10.00
C PRO A 7 31.52 -15.83 10.71
N THR A 8 31.82 -14.56 10.46
CA THR A 8 30.99 -13.47 10.95
C THR A 8 29.58 -13.64 10.39
N PRO A 9 28.53 -13.58 11.23
CA PRO A 9 27.16 -13.67 10.74
C PRO A 9 26.93 -12.53 9.74
N SER A 10 26.47 -12.90 8.55
CA SER A 10 26.20 -12.03 7.41
C SER A 10 24.77 -12.24 6.95
N LEU A 11 24.12 -11.16 6.49
CA LEU A 11 22.79 -11.22 5.89
C LEU A 11 22.75 -12.20 4.70
N SER A 12 23.88 -12.44 4.02
CA SER A 12 23.98 -13.38 2.91
C SER A 12 23.70 -14.84 3.28
N TYR A 13 23.73 -15.19 4.56
CA TYR A 13 23.41 -16.54 5.04
C TYR A 13 21.92 -16.72 5.37
N LEU A 14 21.14 -15.64 5.38
CA LEU A 14 19.71 -15.73 5.65
C LEU A 14 18.94 -16.21 4.41
N PRO A 15 17.90 -17.04 4.60
CA PRO A 15 16.95 -17.37 3.54
C PRO A 15 16.28 -16.12 2.95
N GLN A 16 15.91 -16.21 1.67
CA GLN A 16 15.35 -15.09 0.91
C GLN A 16 14.03 -14.57 1.50
N ASP A 17 13.18 -15.45 2.01
CA ASP A 17 11.92 -15.11 2.67
C ASP A 17 12.14 -14.29 3.95
N ILE A 18 13.21 -14.58 4.71
CA ILE A 18 13.57 -13.80 5.90
C ILE A 18 14.07 -12.41 5.50
N LEU A 19 14.87 -12.31 4.44
CA LEU A 19 15.33 -11.03 3.90
C LEU A 19 14.14 -10.18 3.40
N SER A 20 13.20 -10.80 2.69
CA SER A 20 11.97 -10.14 2.25
C SER A 20 11.10 -9.67 3.42
N LYS A 21 10.99 -10.48 4.48
CA LYS A 21 10.26 -10.09 5.69
C LYS A 21 10.91 -8.90 6.40
N ILE A 22 12.25 -8.88 6.52
CA ILE A 22 12.98 -7.75 7.12
C ILE A 22 12.71 -6.47 6.31
N LEU A 23 12.87 -6.55 4.99
CA LEU A 23 12.66 -5.40 4.11
C LEU A 23 11.19 -4.94 4.11
N GLY A 24 10.25 -5.88 4.17
CA GLY A 24 8.82 -5.60 4.22
C GLY A 24 8.41 -4.88 5.51
N LEU A 25 8.99 -5.27 6.66
CA LEU A 25 8.78 -4.56 7.92
C LEU A 25 9.29 -3.11 7.87
N ALA A 26 10.47 -2.89 7.27
CA ALA A 26 10.96 -1.53 7.04
C ALA A 26 10.02 -0.76 6.09
N GLY A 27 9.59 -1.40 5.00
CA GLY A 27 8.69 -0.83 4.00
C GLY A 27 7.32 -0.44 4.52
N GLN A 28 6.79 -1.15 5.51
CA GLN A 28 5.53 -0.79 6.18
C GLN A 28 5.61 0.54 6.93
N THR A 29 6.81 0.92 7.38
CA THR A 29 7.04 2.17 8.11
C THR A 29 7.58 3.28 7.22
N SER A 30 8.33 2.93 6.18
CA SER A 30 9.08 3.88 5.37
C SER A 30 9.49 3.28 4.03
N ARG A 31 8.86 3.75 2.96
CA ARG A 31 9.30 3.45 1.59
C ARG A 31 10.72 3.95 1.30
N VAL A 32 11.12 5.05 1.93
CA VAL A 32 12.46 5.63 1.74
C VAL A 32 13.53 4.67 2.29
N ASP A 33 13.25 3.95 3.36
CA ASP A 33 14.18 2.98 3.92
C ASP A 33 14.35 1.76 3.02
N VAL A 34 13.28 1.31 2.35
CA VAL A 34 13.39 0.26 1.31
C VAL A 34 14.27 0.74 0.16
N LYS A 35 14.04 1.96 -0.34
CA LYS A 35 14.88 2.55 -1.40
C LYS A 35 16.35 2.65 -0.95
N ASN A 36 16.61 3.13 0.25
CA ASN A 36 17.97 3.25 0.78
C ASN A 36 18.62 1.88 0.97
N ALA A 37 17.89 0.88 1.45
CA ALA A 37 18.37 -0.50 1.56
C ALA A 37 18.71 -1.09 0.19
N MET A 38 17.92 -0.82 -0.86
CA MET A 38 18.24 -1.24 -2.23
C MET A 38 19.56 -0.64 -2.72
N LEU A 39 19.79 0.65 -2.44
CA LEU A 39 20.99 1.38 -2.87
C LEU A 39 22.25 0.96 -2.11
N THR A 40 22.10 0.60 -0.83
CA THR A 40 23.24 0.35 0.07
C THR A 40 23.53 -1.13 0.31
N CYS A 41 22.54 -2.02 0.14
CA CYS A 41 22.64 -3.44 0.44
C CYS A 41 22.13 -4.31 -0.71
N LYS A 42 23.05 -4.87 -1.51
CA LYS A 42 22.71 -5.74 -2.64
C LYS A 42 21.92 -7.00 -2.25
N VAL A 43 22.11 -7.51 -1.03
CA VAL A 43 21.42 -8.71 -0.54
C VAL A 43 19.95 -8.40 -0.31
N LEU A 44 19.65 -7.31 0.42
CA LEU A 44 18.27 -6.86 0.64
C LEU A 44 17.62 -6.34 -0.64
N GLY A 45 18.38 -5.68 -1.52
CA GLY A 45 17.86 -5.15 -2.78
C GLY A 45 17.17 -6.20 -3.67
N LYS A 46 17.58 -7.48 -3.57
CA LYS A 46 16.93 -8.59 -4.28
C LYS A 46 15.50 -8.86 -3.81
N SER A 47 15.16 -8.48 -2.58
CA SER A 47 13.83 -8.65 -2.00
C SER A 47 12.88 -7.48 -2.28
N ALA A 48 13.33 -6.40 -2.92
CA ALA A 48 12.51 -5.20 -3.06
C ALA A 48 11.24 -5.41 -3.88
N ASP A 49 11.29 -6.32 -4.85
CA ASP A 49 10.16 -6.69 -5.70
C ASP A 49 9.37 -7.89 -5.15
N ASP A 50 9.64 -8.31 -3.91
CA ASP A 50 8.89 -9.38 -3.25
C ASP A 50 7.46 -8.92 -2.91
N VAL A 51 6.50 -9.84 -3.06
CA VAL A 51 5.08 -9.61 -2.77
C VAL A 51 4.86 -9.09 -1.34
N GLN A 52 5.61 -9.58 -0.35
CA GLN A 52 5.45 -9.15 1.04
C GLN A 52 5.85 -7.69 1.24
N VAL A 53 6.84 -7.22 0.48
CA VAL A 53 7.30 -5.83 0.51
C VAL A 53 6.28 -4.94 -0.19
N LEU A 54 5.95 -5.25 -1.44
CA LEU A 54 5.09 -4.38 -2.27
C LEU A 54 3.63 -4.32 -1.78
N ALA A 55 3.08 -5.43 -1.29
CA ALA A 55 1.71 -5.47 -0.75
C ALA A 55 1.54 -4.61 0.51
N THR A 56 2.62 -4.33 1.24
CA THR A 56 2.59 -3.63 2.53
C THR A 56 3.38 -2.32 2.55
N LEU A 57 3.98 -1.95 1.42
CA LEU A 57 4.78 -0.74 1.28
C LEU A 57 3.96 0.51 1.62
N GLU A 58 4.55 1.36 2.45
CA GLU A 58 4.01 2.65 2.84
C GLU A 58 4.02 3.64 1.66
N LEU A 59 2.91 4.38 1.49
CA LEU A 59 2.72 5.32 0.37
C LEU A 59 2.05 6.63 0.83
N ASN A 60 2.17 7.03 2.10
CA ASN A 60 1.36 8.12 2.69
C ASN A 60 1.60 9.47 2.01
N ASP A 61 2.81 9.73 1.53
CA ASP A 61 3.13 10.94 0.76
C ASP A 61 2.33 10.99 -0.56
N ILE A 62 2.24 9.86 -1.25
CA ILE A 62 1.46 9.74 -2.50
C ILE A 62 -0.04 9.72 -2.20
N VAL A 63 -0.48 9.07 -1.12
CA VAL A 63 -1.89 9.10 -0.67
C VAL A 63 -2.36 10.53 -0.41
N LYS A 64 -1.51 11.37 0.19
CA LYS A 64 -1.79 12.80 0.43
C LYS A 64 -1.78 13.64 -0.85
N THR A 65 -1.05 13.22 -1.87
CA THR A 65 -0.97 13.93 -3.15
C THR A 65 -0.96 12.94 -4.33
N PRO A 66 -2.13 12.36 -4.67
CA PRO A 66 -2.24 11.27 -5.66
C PRO A 66 -1.66 11.61 -7.03
N LEU A 67 -1.69 12.88 -7.42
CA LEU A 67 -1.12 13.36 -8.68
C LEU A 67 0.39 13.13 -8.79
N LEU A 68 1.12 12.96 -7.67
CA LEU A 68 2.52 12.56 -7.70
C LEU A 68 2.74 11.19 -8.35
N ALA A 69 1.73 10.32 -8.36
CA ALA A 69 1.85 9.03 -9.01
C ALA A 69 1.97 9.13 -10.54
N ILE A 70 1.49 10.24 -11.12
CA ILE A 70 1.63 10.52 -12.56
C ILE A 70 3.06 10.99 -12.81
N GLY A 71 3.83 10.19 -13.56
CA GLY A 71 5.21 10.50 -13.95
C GLY A 71 6.28 10.20 -12.90
N ASN A 72 6.05 10.48 -11.60
CA ASN A 72 7.11 10.31 -10.59
C ASN A 72 7.12 8.91 -9.95
N TYR A 73 5.95 8.28 -9.78
CA TYR A 73 5.83 6.98 -9.10
C TYR A 73 5.03 5.95 -9.89
N THR A 74 4.90 6.11 -11.20
CA THR A 74 4.06 5.25 -12.05
C THR A 74 4.45 3.77 -11.97
N ASP A 75 5.74 3.46 -12.14
CA ASP A 75 6.23 2.07 -12.07
C ASP A 75 6.06 1.46 -10.68
N LEU A 76 6.29 2.25 -9.63
CA LEU A 76 6.12 1.82 -8.26
C LEU A 76 4.64 1.50 -7.97
N LEU A 77 3.74 2.40 -8.39
CA LEU A 77 2.31 2.23 -8.19
C LEU A 77 1.82 0.97 -8.92
N ALA A 78 2.26 0.75 -10.16
CA ALA A 78 1.91 -0.45 -10.94
C ALA A 78 2.34 -1.74 -10.22
N LYS A 79 3.56 -1.78 -9.68
CA LYS A 79 4.06 -2.91 -8.87
C LYS A 79 3.21 -3.12 -7.61
N CYS A 80 2.92 -2.06 -6.86
CA CYS A 80 2.09 -2.16 -5.66
C CYS A 80 0.66 -2.62 -5.97
N LEU A 81 0.09 -2.20 -7.11
CA LEU A 81 -1.23 -2.64 -7.58
C LEU A 81 -1.26 -4.14 -7.91
N GLN A 82 -0.22 -4.66 -8.58
CA GLN A 82 -0.10 -6.10 -8.88
C GLN A 82 -0.12 -6.97 -7.61
N HIS A 83 0.29 -6.41 -6.48
CA HIS A 83 0.31 -7.08 -5.18
C HIS A 83 -0.81 -6.61 -4.24
N SER A 84 -1.86 -6.00 -4.77
CA SER A 84 -3.07 -5.61 -4.04
C SER A 84 -2.83 -4.68 -2.85
N ASN A 85 -1.82 -3.80 -2.93
CA ASN A 85 -1.56 -2.81 -1.90
C ASN A 85 -2.77 -1.85 -1.76
N PRO A 86 -3.37 -1.71 -0.57
CA PRO A 86 -4.59 -0.92 -0.39
C PRO A 86 -4.40 0.57 -0.67
N SER A 87 -3.24 1.13 -0.32
CA SER A 87 -2.91 2.53 -0.62
C SER A 87 -2.75 2.76 -2.11
N ALA A 88 -2.16 1.80 -2.83
CA ALA A 88 -2.04 1.86 -4.29
C ALA A 88 -3.41 1.82 -4.96
N HIS A 89 -4.31 0.93 -4.51
CA HIS A 89 -5.69 0.92 -4.98
C HIS A 89 -6.42 2.22 -4.67
N TYR A 90 -6.22 2.81 -3.49
CA TYR A 90 -6.82 4.10 -3.17
C TYR A 90 -6.34 5.22 -4.12
N ILE A 91 -5.03 5.34 -4.33
CA ILE A 91 -4.43 6.32 -5.24
C ILE A 91 -4.97 6.13 -6.67
N GLN A 92 -4.93 4.90 -7.20
CA GLN A 92 -5.45 4.62 -8.55
C GLN A 92 -6.94 4.91 -8.64
N GLY A 93 -7.72 4.59 -7.61
CA GLY A 93 -9.15 4.87 -7.56
C GLY A 93 -9.46 6.36 -7.67
N LEU A 94 -8.69 7.20 -6.99
CA LEU A 94 -8.82 8.66 -7.11
C LEU A 94 -8.46 9.16 -8.52
N LEU A 95 -7.37 8.68 -9.08
CA LEU A 95 -6.92 9.09 -10.41
C LEU A 95 -7.92 8.69 -11.50
N GLU A 96 -8.36 7.43 -11.50
CA GLU A 96 -9.33 6.95 -12.48
C GLU A 96 -10.67 7.69 -12.35
N TYR A 97 -11.18 7.85 -11.13
CA TYR A 97 -12.50 8.45 -10.92
C TYR A 97 -12.50 9.96 -11.20
N PHE A 98 -11.54 10.71 -10.66
CA PHE A 98 -11.57 12.18 -10.67
C PHE A 98 -10.69 12.84 -11.73
N TYR A 99 -9.66 12.15 -12.23
CA TYR A 99 -8.68 12.73 -13.14
C TYR A 99 -8.78 12.18 -14.56
N PHE A 100 -8.83 10.86 -14.74
CA PHE A 100 -8.90 10.22 -16.06
C PHE A 100 -10.32 10.09 -16.62
N GLY A 101 -11.35 10.28 -15.80
CA GLY A 101 -12.74 10.19 -16.23
C GLY A 101 -13.24 8.76 -16.45
N ASN A 102 -12.67 7.79 -15.71
CA ASN A 102 -13.02 6.37 -15.73
C ASN A 102 -13.72 5.97 -14.42
N PRO A 103 -14.97 6.40 -14.18
CA PRO A 103 -15.64 6.24 -12.89
C PRO A 103 -15.84 4.78 -12.48
N LEU A 104 -16.09 3.87 -13.42
CA LEU A 104 -16.26 2.44 -13.12
C LEU A 104 -14.98 1.82 -12.58
N GLU A 105 -13.85 2.08 -13.23
CA GLU A 105 -12.55 1.58 -12.80
C GLU A 105 -12.13 2.23 -11.48
N GLY A 106 -12.30 3.54 -11.37
CA GLY A 106 -12.03 4.27 -10.13
C GLY A 106 -12.83 3.73 -8.94
N LEU A 107 -14.12 3.47 -9.15
CA LEU A 107 -14.98 2.90 -8.11
C LEU A 107 -14.57 1.47 -7.73
N ASN A 108 -14.14 0.65 -8.70
CA ASN A 108 -13.60 -0.69 -8.43
C ASN A 108 -12.34 -0.65 -7.56
N HIS A 109 -11.40 0.24 -7.89
CA HIS A 109 -10.20 0.44 -7.08
C HIS A 109 -10.52 0.94 -5.66
N LEU A 110 -11.40 1.93 -5.52
CA LEU A 110 -11.85 2.42 -4.20
C LEU A 110 -12.50 1.31 -3.37
N LYS A 111 -13.31 0.45 -4.00
CA LYS A 111 -13.91 -0.72 -3.35
C LYS A 111 -12.87 -1.68 -2.78
N VAL A 112 -11.82 -1.98 -3.55
CA VAL A 112 -10.74 -2.88 -3.12
C VAL A 112 -10.03 -2.29 -1.90
N ALA A 113 -9.66 -1.01 -1.94
CA ALA A 113 -9.02 -0.32 -0.82
C ALA A 113 -9.92 -0.27 0.44
N ALA A 114 -11.23 -0.06 0.25
CA ALA A 114 -12.21 0.02 1.32
C ALA A 114 -12.56 -1.34 1.94
N LYS A 115 -12.49 -2.44 1.17
CA LYS A 115 -12.76 -3.82 1.65
C LYS A 115 -11.52 -4.56 2.16
N HIS A 116 -10.33 -3.95 2.06
CA HIS A 116 -9.09 -4.57 2.50
C HIS A 116 -9.12 -4.91 4.00
N LYS A 117 -8.36 -5.93 4.43
CA LYS A 117 -8.28 -6.36 5.84
C LYS A 117 -7.86 -5.22 6.78
N SER A 118 -6.97 -4.36 6.30
CA SER A 118 -6.60 -3.08 6.90
C SER A 118 -7.02 -1.98 5.92
N PRO A 119 -8.26 -1.48 6.01
CA PRO A 119 -8.83 -0.57 5.02
C PRO A 119 -8.29 0.85 5.16
N ILE A 120 -8.20 1.56 4.03
CA ILE A 120 -7.96 3.02 4.03
C ILE A 120 -9.27 3.71 4.41
N LYS A 121 -9.28 4.46 5.52
CA LYS A 121 -10.52 5.09 6.04
C LYS A 121 -11.13 6.06 5.04
N GLU A 122 -10.29 6.81 4.34
CA GLU A 122 -10.67 7.74 3.28
C GLU A 122 -11.30 6.99 2.09
N ALA A 123 -10.83 5.78 1.76
CA ALA A 123 -11.46 4.93 0.75
C ALA A 123 -12.84 4.44 1.20
N VAL A 124 -12.98 4.03 2.46
CA VAL A 124 -14.28 3.61 3.04
C VAL A 124 -15.28 4.76 2.98
N TYR A 125 -14.86 5.95 3.41
CA TYR A 125 -15.67 7.16 3.33
C TYR A 125 -16.08 7.47 1.89
N LEU A 126 -15.11 7.59 0.99
CA LEU A 126 -15.35 8.03 -0.38
C LEU A 126 -16.17 7.02 -1.18
N TYR A 127 -15.87 5.73 -1.06
CA TYR A 127 -16.67 4.67 -1.66
C TYR A 127 -18.11 4.72 -1.12
N GLY A 128 -18.29 4.91 0.18
CA GLY A 128 -19.61 5.07 0.81
C GLY A 128 -20.40 6.26 0.24
N ILE A 129 -19.79 7.45 0.24
CA ILE A 129 -20.41 8.69 -0.28
C ILE A 129 -20.76 8.57 -1.77
N ILE A 130 -19.86 8.06 -2.59
CA ILE A 130 -20.14 7.89 -4.03
C ILE A 130 -21.37 7.00 -4.23
N ASN A 131 -21.43 5.84 -3.55
CA ASN A 131 -22.57 4.93 -3.65
C ASN A 131 -23.89 5.59 -3.18
N LEU A 132 -23.87 6.37 -2.09
CA LEU A 132 -25.05 7.15 -1.68
C LEU A 132 -25.51 8.14 -2.76
N CYS A 133 -24.56 8.87 -3.37
CA CYS A 133 -24.86 9.87 -4.39
C CYS A 133 -25.33 9.26 -5.73
N THR A 134 -24.95 8.01 -6.03
CA THR A 134 -25.34 7.32 -7.25
C THR A 134 -26.59 6.44 -7.10
N GLY A 135 -27.26 6.48 -5.94
CA GLY A 135 -28.50 5.74 -5.68
C GLY A 135 -28.31 4.35 -5.08
N GLU A 136 -27.06 3.93 -4.83
CA GLU A 136 -26.70 2.68 -4.15
C GLU A 136 -26.72 2.88 -2.62
N TYR A 137 -27.86 3.32 -2.10
CA TYR A 137 -28.02 3.79 -0.72
C TYR A 137 -27.55 2.77 0.32
N GLU A 138 -27.87 1.50 0.09
CA GLU A 138 -27.64 0.44 1.08
C GLU A 138 -26.16 0.10 1.15
N VAL A 139 -25.49 0.09 0.01
CA VAL A 139 -24.03 -0.06 -0.09
C VAL A 139 -23.35 1.13 0.56
N GLY A 140 -23.78 2.35 0.24
CA GLY A 140 -23.20 3.57 0.79
C GLY A 140 -23.27 3.61 2.31
N LYS A 141 -24.47 3.34 2.87
CA LYS A 141 -24.72 3.29 4.31
C LYS A 141 -23.89 2.20 5.00
N GLU A 142 -23.81 0.99 4.44
CA GLU A 142 -23.01 -0.11 4.99
C GLU A 142 -21.55 0.30 5.19
N PHE A 143 -20.96 0.99 4.21
CA PHE A 143 -19.56 1.42 4.28
C PHE A 143 -19.35 2.55 5.27
N LEU A 144 -20.24 3.56 5.31
CA LEU A 144 -20.10 4.65 6.27
C LEU A 144 -20.31 4.19 7.72
N ASP A 145 -21.19 3.21 7.96
CA ASP A 145 -21.37 2.60 9.27
C ASP A 145 -20.09 1.95 9.83
N LYS A 146 -19.18 1.49 8.96
CA LYS A 146 -17.87 0.93 9.38
C LYS A 146 -16.93 1.98 9.98
N LEU A 147 -17.24 3.27 9.83
CA LEU A 147 -16.43 4.37 10.37
C LEU A 147 -16.74 4.69 11.84
N GLY A 148 -17.73 4.04 12.46
CA GLY A 148 -17.99 4.15 13.90
C GLY A 148 -18.75 5.40 14.35
N TRP A 149 -19.22 6.23 13.42
CA TRP A 149 -19.96 7.50 13.69
C TRP A 149 -21.23 7.40 14.56
N LYS A 150 -21.75 6.19 14.81
CA LYS A 150 -22.92 5.96 15.67
C LYS A 150 -22.57 5.92 17.16
N GLU A 151 -21.29 5.74 17.48
CA GLU A 151 -20.77 5.61 18.85
C GLU A 151 -20.35 6.98 19.43
N ASP A 152 -20.14 8.00 18.58
CA ASP A 152 -19.76 9.37 18.96
C ASP A 152 -20.92 10.23 19.52
N LYS A 153 -21.95 9.60 20.09
CA LYS A 153 -22.99 10.32 20.85
C LYS A 153 -22.58 10.42 22.33
N SER A 154 -21.65 11.33 22.61
CA SER A 154 -21.36 11.81 23.98
C SER A 154 -21.73 13.27 24.13
#